data_AF-A0A6A4BJ75-F1
#
_entry.id   AF-A0A6A4BJ75-F1
#
_cell.length_a   1.000
_cell.length_b   1.000
_cell.length_c   1.000
_cell.angle_alpha   90.00
_cell.angle_beta   90.00
_cell.angle_gamma   90.00
#
_symmetry.space_group_name_H-M   'P 1'
#
loop_
_entity.id
_entity.type
_entity.pdbx_description
1 polymer ?
#
loop_
_entity_poly.entity_id
_entity_poly.type
_entity_poly.pdbx_seq_one_letter_code
_entity_poly.pdbx_strand_id
1 'polypeptide(L)'
;MFSTWESYVTKLDKTNSDKLMLSVLKTGYNDEKLTNMLISAQKVPRTKSFAVRMQEELWISQDKTAHDVFKLLKLDQEAKNLLDSGELSTWVSYGTKLNKFDDRPDEFAVISYLQERFGDMELAKMISAALIRSDPNKNLMKTLQTLQFKRCLAEGVTPNSLSTMLTRGEFDYSITGVTLNYYDFYRANK
;
A
#
# COMPACT_ATOMS: atom_id res chain seq x y z
N MET A 1 -26.90 0.93 16.20
CA MET A 1 -27.64 0.99 14.93
C MET A 1 -26.70 0.86 13.74
N PHE A 2 -25.76 1.79 13.51
CA PHE A 2 -24.77 1.70 12.41
C PHE A 2 -23.92 0.41 12.41
N SER A 3 -23.28 0.07 13.54
CA SER A 3 -22.46 -1.15 13.65
C SER A 3 -23.26 -2.46 13.50
N THR A 4 -24.54 -2.43 13.86
CA THR A 4 -25.47 -3.56 13.69
C THR A 4 -25.76 -3.79 12.21
N TRP A 5 -26.02 -2.71 11.47
CA TRP A 5 -26.20 -2.77 10.01
C TRP A 5 -24.94 -3.24 9.30
N GLU A 6 -23.77 -2.70 9.66
CA GLU A 6 -22.48 -3.14 9.09
C GLU A 6 -22.26 -4.64 9.32
N SER A 7 -22.51 -5.12 10.54
CA SER A 7 -22.40 -6.54 10.89
C SER A 7 -23.39 -7.41 10.11
N TYR A 8 -24.61 -6.91 9.87
CA TYR A 8 -25.62 -7.62 9.10
C TYR A 8 -25.21 -7.79 7.64
N VAL A 9 -24.78 -6.71 6.96
CA VAL A 9 -24.34 -6.78 5.56
C VAL A 9 -23.10 -7.68 5.42
N THR A 10 -22.18 -7.61 6.39
CA THR A 10 -21.00 -8.51 6.43
C THR A 10 -21.39 -9.98 6.54
N LYS A 11 -22.46 -10.31 7.28
CA LYS A 11 -22.98 -11.68 7.38
C LYS A 11 -23.70 -12.14 6.11
N LEU A 12 -24.36 -11.21 5.39
CA LEU A 12 -25.07 -11.53 4.15
C LEU A 12 -24.10 -11.96 3.04
N ASP A 13 -23.04 -11.19 2.82
CA ASP A 13 -22.01 -11.51 1.84
C ASP A 13 -20.66 -11.04 2.35
N LYS A 14 -19.87 -11.97 2.90
CA LYS A 14 -18.55 -11.66 3.45
C LYS A 14 -17.58 -11.16 2.39
N THR A 15 -17.73 -11.62 1.15
CA THR A 15 -16.80 -11.35 0.05
C THR A 15 -17.07 -9.98 -0.56
N ASN A 16 -18.34 -9.61 -0.73
CA ASN A 16 -18.75 -8.35 -1.38
C ASN A 16 -19.41 -7.33 -0.44
N SER A 17 -19.32 -7.54 0.87
CA SER A 17 -19.94 -6.69 1.88
C SER A 17 -19.66 -5.20 1.68
N ASP A 18 -18.40 -4.86 1.39
CA ASP A 18 -17.96 -3.49 1.14
C ASP A 18 -18.70 -2.84 -0.04
N LYS A 19 -18.76 -3.54 -1.16
CA LYS A 19 -19.48 -3.11 -2.37
C LYS A 19 -20.98 -2.94 -2.11
N LEU A 20 -21.58 -3.85 -1.35
CA LEU A 20 -22.99 -3.75 -0.96
C LEU A 20 -23.25 -2.55 -0.06
N MET A 21 -22.41 -2.32 0.95
CA MET A 21 -22.51 -1.15 1.83
C MET A 21 -22.40 0.15 1.03
N LEU A 22 -21.44 0.24 0.11
CA LEU A 22 -21.30 1.40 -0.77
C LEU A 22 -22.57 1.62 -1.59
N SER A 23 -23.14 0.57 -2.19
CA SER A 23 -24.35 0.69 -3.01
C SER A 23 -25.52 1.31 -2.24
N VAL A 24 -25.70 0.93 -0.97
CA VAL A 24 -26.70 1.51 -0.07
C VAL A 24 -26.40 2.98 0.22
N LEU A 25 -25.14 3.33 0.53
CA LEU A 25 -24.75 4.71 0.76
C LEU A 25 -25.00 5.61 -0.47
N LYS A 26 -24.73 5.10 -1.68
CA LYS A 26 -24.98 5.82 -2.94
C LYS A 26 -26.46 6.06 -3.25
N THR A 27 -27.39 5.37 -2.58
CA THR A 27 -28.84 5.68 -2.70
C THR A 27 -29.22 7.00 -2.02
N GLY A 28 -28.49 7.38 -0.96
CA GLY A 28 -28.79 8.56 -0.16
C GLY A 28 -27.88 9.76 -0.44
N TYR A 29 -26.70 9.52 -1.03
CA TYR A 29 -25.67 10.54 -1.23
C TYR A 29 -25.08 10.43 -2.64
N ASN A 30 -24.93 11.57 -3.32
CA ASN A 30 -24.12 11.63 -4.53
C ASN A 30 -22.62 11.48 -4.19
N ASP A 31 -21.80 11.20 -5.19
CA ASP A 31 -20.37 10.89 -5.00
C ASP A 31 -19.58 12.00 -4.28
N GLU A 32 -19.88 13.27 -4.57
CA GLU A 32 -19.22 14.42 -3.93
C GLU A 32 -19.56 14.50 -2.43
N LYS A 33 -20.85 14.45 -2.09
CA LYS A 33 -21.31 14.48 -0.68
C LYS A 33 -20.78 13.27 0.08
N LEU A 34 -20.80 12.08 -0.55
CA LEU A 34 -20.29 10.86 0.03
C LEU A 34 -18.79 10.96 0.32
N THR A 35 -18.00 11.48 -0.62
CA THR A 35 -16.56 11.71 -0.43
C THR A 35 -16.30 12.63 0.78
N ASN A 36 -16.98 13.77 0.86
CA ASN A 36 -16.82 14.71 1.98
C ASN A 36 -17.23 14.10 3.33
N MET A 37 -18.28 13.29 3.34
CA MET A 37 -18.73 12.56 4.54
C MET A 37 -17.68 11.54 4.98
N LEU A 38 -17.11 10.77 4.05
CA LEU A 38 -16.07 9.77 4.33
C LEU A 38 -14.80 10.42 4.84
N ILE A 39 -14.34 11.52 4.23
CA ILE A 39 -13.20 12.30 4.72
C ILE A 39 -13.42 12.78 6.17
N SER A 40 -14.63 13.21 6.50
CA SER A 40 -14.97 13.63 7.87
C SER A 40 -14.98 12.44 8.83
N ALA A 41 -15.55 11.31 8.41
CA ALA A 41 -15.62 10.09 9.21
C ALA A 41 -14.25 9.45 9.46
N GLN A 42 -13.27 9.66 8.57
CA GLN A 42 -11.88 9.23 8.77
C GLN A 42 -11.18 9.94 9.95
N LYS A 43 -11.64 11.15 10.31
CA LYS A 43 -11.10 11.92 11.45
C LYS A 43 -11.60 11.40 12.81
N VAL A 44 -12.62 10.56 12.82
CA VAL A 44 -13.22 10.01 14.05
C VAL A 44 -12.74 8.58 14.24
N PRO A 45 -12.02 8.25 15.35
CA PRO A 45 -11.41 6.93 15.55
C PRO A 45 -12.37 5.75 15.37
N ARG A 46 -13.61 5.90 15.86
CA ARG A 46 -14.65 4.85 15.81
C ARG A 46 -15.12 4.52 14.39
N THR A 47 -15.07 5.48 13.47
CA THR A 47 -15.55 5.32 12.09
C THR A 47 -14.42 5.27 11.06
N LYS A 48 -13.18 5.52 11.49
CA LYS A 48 -12.02 5.62 10.59
C LYS A 48 -11.85 4.42 9.68
N SER A 49 -11.83 3.21 10.24
CA SER A 49 -11.64 1.97 9.46
C SER A 49 -12.75 1.77 8.42
N PHE A 50 -14.01 1.94 8.82
CA PHE A 50 -15.14 1.87 7.90
C PHE A 50 -15.04 2.93 6.80
N ALA A 51 -14.72 4.17 7.16
CA ALA A 51 -14.66 5.27 6.21
C ALA A 51 -13.54 5.09 5.17
N VAL A 52 -12.38 4.53 5.57
CA VAL A 52 -11.30 4.17 4.62
C VAL A 52 -11.78 3.10 3.64
N ARG A 53 -12.37 1.99 4.14
CA ARG A 53 -12.92 0.92 3.28
C ARG A 53 -13.93 1.44 2.26
N MET A 54 -14.87 2.28 2.70
CA MET A 54 -15.88 2.87 1.81
C MET A 54 -15.28 3.86 0.81
N GLN A 55 -14.22 4.58 1.19
CA GLN A 55 -13.52 5.48 0.28
C GLN A 55 -12.80 4.70 -0.83
N GLU A 56 -12.16 3.58 -0.48
CA GLU A 56 -11.54 2.67 -1.44
C GLU A 56 -12.57 2.07 -2.42
N GLU A 57 -13.70 1.57 -1.91
CA GLU A 57 -14.80 1.09 -2.76
C GLU A 57 -15.35 2.18 -3.67
N LEU A 58 -15.47 3.41 -3.16
CA LEU A 58 -15.94 4.52 -3.97
C LEU A 58 -14.99 4.78 -5.13
N TRP A 59 -13.67 4.77 -4.89
CA TRP A 59 -12.66 4.89 -5.95
C TRP A 59 -12.71 3.73 -6.95
N ILE A 60 -12.91 2.49 -6.50
CA ILE A 60 -13.11 1.33 -7.39
C ILE A 60 -14.37 1.54 -8.25
N SER A 61 -15.49 1.99 -7.66
CA SER A 61 -16.74 2.24 -8.38
C SER A 61 -16.67 3.38 -9.40
N GLN A 62 -15.60 4.17 -9.35
CA GLN A 62 -15.31 5.29 -10.23
C GLN A 62 -14.21 4.95 -11.24
N ASP A 63 -13.83 3.66 -11.35
CA ASP A 63 -12.79 3.14 -12.22
C ASP A 63 -11.44 3.86 -12.06
N LYS A 64 -11.14 4.35 -10.84
CA LYS A 64 -9.85 4.97 -10.57
C LYS A 64 -8.76 3.91 -10.63
N THR A 65 -7.64 4.27 -11.25
CA THR A 65 -6.44 3.43 -11.24
C THR A 65 -5.63 3.67 -9.97
N ALA A 66 -4.70 2.75 -9.67
CA ALA A 66 -3.69 2.99 -8.65
C ALA A 66 -2.92 4.30 -8.89
N HIS A 67 -2.68 4.66 -10.15
CA HIS A 67 -2.03 5.91 -10.53
C HIS A 67 -2.87 7.15 -10.20
N ASP A 68 -4.17 7.10 -10.50
CA ASP A 68 -5.09 8.21 -10.22
C ASP A 68 -5.19 8.49 -8.73
N VAL A 69 -5.31 7.43 -7.91
CA VAL A 69 -5.36 7.56 -6.45
C VAL A 69 -4.01 8.03 -5.89
N PHE A 70 -2.89 7.61 -6.49
CA PHE A 70 -1.56 8.11 -6.09
C PHE A 70 -1.47 9.63 -6.22
N LYS A 71 -1.94 10.18 -7.35
CA LYS A 71 -2.00 11.63 -7.59
C LYS A 71 -3.05 12.33 -6.73
N LEU A 72 -4.22 11.71 -6.53
CA LEU A 72 -5.28 12.25 -5.68
C LEU A 72 -4.80 12.45 -4.25
N LEU A 73 -3.98 11.52 -3.75
CA LEU A 73 -3.33 11.59 -2.45
C LEU A 73 -2.05 12.45 -2.45
N LYS A 74 -1.71 13.10 -3.57
CA LYS A 74 -0.55 13.99 -3.75
C LYS A 74 0.80 13.36 -3.43
N LEU A 75 0.89 12.03 -3.54
CA LEU A 75 2.10 11.27 -3.24
C LEU A 75 3.24 11.54 -4.25
N ASP A 76 2.92 12.11 -5.41
CA ASP A 76 3.90 12.57 -6.39
C ASP A 76 4.60 13.87 -5.98
N GLN A 77 4.04 14.64 -5.05
CA GLN A 77 4.59 15.92 -4.57
C GLN A 77 5.43 15.78 -3.30
N GLU A 78 5.36 14.63 -2.62
CA GLU A 78 5.94 14.39 -1.29
C GLU A 78 7.25 13.59 -1.30
N ALA A 79 8.03 13.63 -2.39
CA ALA A 79 9.19 12.74 -2.60
C ALA A 79 10.16 12.57 -1.40
N LYS A 80 10.34 13.60 -0.56
CA LYS A 80 11.22 13.53 0.62
C LYS A 80 10.59 12.86 1.86
N ASN A 81 9.27 12.95 2.04
CA ASN A 81 8.56 12.48 3.24
C ASN A 81 7.48 11.43 2.92
N LEU A 82 7.39 10.98 1.67
CA LEU A 82 6.40 10.03 1.19
C LEU A 82 6.22 8.81 2.11
N LEU A 83 7.33 8.22 2.54
CA LEU A 83 7.32 7.00 3.35
C LEU A 83 6.77 7.23 4.77
N ASP A 84 6.79 8.48 5.21
CA ASP A 84 6.34 8.91 6.53
C ASP A 84 4.86 9.40 6.47
N SER A 85 4.27 9.49 5.25
CA SER A 85 2.88 9.94 5.03
C SER A 85 1.85 8.86 5.41
N GLY A 86 0.72 9.28 6.00
CA GLY A 86 -0.42 8.36 6.23
C GLY A 86 -1.13 7.99 4.92
N GLU A 87 -0.94 8.83 3.92
CA GLU A 87 -1.47 8.74 2.58
C GLU A 87 -0.85 7.57 1.82
N LEU A 88 0.45 7.29 1.99
CA LEU A 88 1.09 6.11 1.40
C LEU A 88 0.45 4.81 1.90
N SER A 89 0.15 4.71 3.20
CA SER A 89 -0.54 3.55 3.77
C SER A 89 -1.92 3.34 3.13
N THR A 90 -2.66 4.43 2.95
CA THR A 90 -3.95 4.42 2.26
C THR A 90 -3.81 3.97 0.81
N TRP A 91 -2.80 4.46 0.10
CA TRP A 91 -2.54 4.07 -1.28
C TRP A 91 -2.12 2.60 -1.42
N VAL A 92 -1.26 2.09 -0.54
CA VAL A 92 -0.85 0.67 -0.56
C VAL A 92 -2.05 -0.24 -0.27
N SER A 93 -2.90 0.12 0.69
CA SER A 93 -4.16 -0.58 0.96
C SER A 93 -5.05 -0.62 -0.28
N TYR A 94 -5.24 0.54 -0.91
CA TYR A 94 -6.02 0.66 -2.13
C TYR A 94 -5.46 -0.16 -3.29
N GLY A 95 -4.16 -0.05 -3.60
CA GLY A 95 -3.52 -0.80 -4.69
C GLY A 95 -3.60 -2.32 -4.46
N THR A 96 -3.41 -2.77 -3.22
CA THR A 96 -3.57 -4.19 -2.85
C THR A 96 -5.01 -4.67 -3.05
N LYS A 97 -5.99 -3.82 -2.72
CA LYS A 97 -7.40 -4.13 -2.91
C LYS A 97 -7.79 -4.15 -4.38
N LEU A 98 -7.36 -3.15 -5.16
CA LEU A 98 -7.59 -3.05 -6.59
C LEU A 98 -7.04 -4.28 -7.33
N ASN A 99 -5.83 -4.73 -6.98
CA ASN A 99 -5.20 -5.92 -7.56
C ASN A 99 -6.04 -7.21 -7.39
N LYS A 100 -6.90 -7.31 -6.37
CA LYS A 100 -7.79 -8.47 -6.19
C LYS A 100 -8.94 -8.52 -7.21
N PHE A 101 -9.21 -7.40 -7.88
CA PHE A 101 -10.23 -7.28 -8.91
C PHE A 101 -9.63 -7.33 -10.33
N ASP A 102 -8.30 -7.43 -10.45
CA ASP A 102 -7.64 -7.59 -11.74
C ASP A 102 -7.89 -9.01 -12.30
N ASP A 103 -7.96 -9.14 -13.63
CA ASP A 103 -8.06 -10.44 -14.31
C ASP A 103 -6.81 -11.30 -14.08
N ARG A 104 -5.67 -10.65 -13.81
CA ARG A 104 -4.38 -11.29 -13.50
C ARG A 104 -3.74 -10.62 -12.30
N PRO A 105 -4.20 -10.94 -11.07
CA PRO A 105 -3.62 -10.37 -9.85
C PRO A 105 -2.12 -10.64 -9.76
N ASP A 106 -1.35 -9.59 -9.48
CA ASP A 106 0.10 -9.67 -9.25
C ASP A 106 0.40 -9.33 -7.78
N GLU A 107 0.98 -10.27 -7.03
CA GLU A 107 1.41 -10.03 -5.63
C GLU A 107 2.35 -8.82 -5.52
N PHE A 108 3.11 -8.54 -6.58
CA PHE A 108 4.11 -7.48 -6.61
C PHE A 108 3.60 -6.16 -7.19
N ALA A 109 2.34 -6.04 -7.62
CA ALA A 109 1.83 -4.85 -8.32
C ALA A 109 2.15 -3.52 -7.60
N VAL A 110 1.95 -3.48 -6.27
CA VAL A 110 2.23 -2.30 -5.44
C VAL A 110 3.72 -1.96 -5.45
N ILE A 111 4.59 -2.96 -5.25
CA ILE A 111 6.03 -2.71 -5.18
C ILE A 111 6.60 -2.40 -6.56
N SER A 112 6.12 -3.06 -7.61
CA SER A 112 6.44 -2.78 -9.01
C SER A 112 6.14 -1.33 -9.37
N TYR A 113 4.96 -0.83 -9.03
CA TYR A 113 4.61 0.56 -9.30
C TYR A 113 5.54 1.56 -8.58
N LEU A 114 5.88 1.31 -7.31
CA LEU A 114 6.81 2.17 -6.57
C LEU A 114 8.23 2.09 -7.16
N GLN A 115 8.66 0.91 -7.57
CA GLN A 115 9.96 0.65 -8.18
C GLN A 115 10.10 1.32 -9.55
N GLU A 116 9.07 1.29 -10.39
CA GLU A 116 9.05 2.02 -11.67
C GLU A 116 9.19 3.53 -11.48
N ARG A 117 8.66 4.06 -10.38
CA ARG A 117 8.69 5.50 -10.08
C ARG A 117 9.99 5.98 -9.45
N PHE A 118 10.49 5.25 -8.45
CA PHE A 118 11.64 5.67 -7.65
C PHE A 118 12.94 4.98 -8.05
N GLY A 119 12.86 3.87 -8.78
CA GLY A 119 13.96 2.96 -9.01
C GLY A 119 14.11 1.94 -7.89
N ASP A 120 14.48 0.72 -8.25
CA ASP A 120 14.64 -0.41 -7.30
C ASP A 120 15.58 -0.08 -6.14
N MET A 121 16.75 0.45 -6.49
CA MET A 121 17.81 0.76 -5.53
C MET A 121 17.39 1.88 -4.57
N GLU A 122 16.92 3.00 -5.12
CA GLU A 122 16.57 4.16 -4.30
C GLU A 122 15.37 3.86 -3.40
N LEU A 123 14.36 3.13 -3.90
CA LEU A 123 13.25 2.69 -3.07
C LEU A 123 13.71 1.79 -1.91
N ALA A 124 14.59 0.82 -2.18
CA ALA A 124 15.13 -0.07 -1.13
C ALA A 124 15.93 0.69 -0.06
N LYS A 125 16.71 1.70 -0.46
CA LYS A 125 17.42 2.61 0.46
C LYS A 125 16.44 3.42 1.30
N MET A 126 15.44 4.03 0.67
CA MET A 126 14.42 4.84 1.35
C MET A 126 13.67 4.01 2.40
N ILE A 127 13.22 2.81 2.04
CA ILE A 127 12.53 1.88 2.97
C ILE A 127 13.44 1.51 4.15
N SER A 128 14.71 1.17 3.89
CA SER A 128 15.66 0.83 4.96
C SER A 128 15.93 2.00 5.90
N ALA A 129 16.07 3.22 5.37
CA ALA A 129 16.22 4.42 6.18
C ALA A 129 14.96 4.71 7.02
N ALA A 130 13.76 4.45 6.49
CA ALA A 130 12.51 4.59 7.23
C ALA A 130 12.36 3.52 8.34
N LEU A 131 12.87 2.31 8.13
CA LEU A 131 12.85 1.23 9.14
C LEU A 131 13.75 1.48 10.35
N ILE A 132 14.85 2.20 10.13
CA ILE A 132 15.79 2.62 11.18
C ILE A 132 15.15 3.71 12.04
N ARG A 133 14.39 4.62 11.42
CA ARG A 133 13.62 5.66 12.11
C ARG A 133 12.48 5.00 12.90
N SER A 134 12.15 5.54 14.08
CA SER A 134 11.01 5.08 14.88
C SER A 134 9.69 5.58 14.29
N ASP A 135 9.42 5.17 13.04
CA ASP A 135 8.37 5.73 12.20
C ASP A 135 6.99 5.11 12.46
N PRO A 136 5.88 5.89 12.44
CA PRO A 136 4.51 5.37 12.52
C PRO A 136 4.20 4.27 11.47
N ASN A 137 4.84 4.33 10.31
CA ASN A 137 4.67 3.40 9.20
C ASN A 137 5.68 2.23 9.22
N LYS A 138 6.38 1.98 10.32
CA LYS A 138 7.39 0.90 10.40
C LYS A 138 6.87 -0.46 9.92
N ASN A 139 5.62 -0.80 10.22
CA ASN A 139 5.01 -2.06 9.76
C ASN A 139 4.75 -2.09 8.26
N LEU A 140 4.33 -0.96 7.68
CA LEU A 140 4.18 -0.80 6.23
C LEU A 140 5.54 -0.96 5.55
N MET A 141 6.57 -0.30 6.07
CA MET A 141 7.93 -0.40 5.52
C MET A 141 8.48 -1.82 5.58
N LYS A 142 8.22 -2.57 6.65
CA LYS A 142 8.58 -4.00 6.74
C LYS A 142 7.86 -4.83 5.69
N THR A 143 6.59 -4.53 5.44
CA THR A 143 5.77 -5.22 4.43
C THR A 143 6.32 -4.95 3.04
N LEU A 144 6.59 -3.68 2.70
CA LEU A 144 7.18 -3.31 1.41
C LEU A 144 8.56 -3.93 1.20
N GLN A 145 9.43 -3.91 2.23
CA GLN A 145 10.74 -4.59 2.16
C GLN A 145 10.59 -6.10 1.92
N THR A 146 9.64 -6.75 2.60
CA THR A 146 9.37 -8.17 2.40
C THR A 146 8.91 -8.47 0.98
N LEU A 147 8.05 -7.61 0.40
CA LEU A 147 7.61 -7.75 -0.99
C LEU A 147 8.78 -7.57 -1.98
N GLN A 148 9.67 -6.61 -1.75
CA GLN A 148 10.90 -6.47 -2.56
C GLN A 148 11.73 -7.75 -2.52
N PHE A 149 11.91 -8.35 -1.33
CA PHE A 149 12.70 -9.56 -1.18
C PHE A 149 12.05 -10.79 -1.79
N LYS A 150 10.74 -10.97 -1.63
CA LYS A 150 9.99 -12.03 -2.31
C LYS A 150 10.12 -11.93 -3.83
N ARG A 151 10.00 -10.71 -4.38
CA ARG A 151 10.16 -10.46 -5.81
C ARG A 151 11.58 -10.80 -6.27
N CYS A 152 12.60 -10.31 -5.58
CA CYS A 152 14.00 -10.63 -5.86
C CYS A 152 14.25 -12.15 -5.87
N LEU A 153 13.69 -12.87 -4.89
CA LEU A 153 13.81 -14.33 -4.80
C LEU A 153 13.12 -15.02 -5.97
N ALA A 154 11.92 -14.59 -6.35
CA ALA A 154 11.17 -15.11 -7.49
C ALA A 154 11.91 -14.86 -8.83
N GLU A 155 12.63 -13.75 -8.94
CA GLU A 155 13.50 -13.41 -10.07
C GLU A 155 14.88 -14.11 -10.04
N GLY A 156 15.16 -14.92 -9.02
CA GLY A 156 16.41 -15.66 -8.88
C GLY A 156 17.61 -14.80 -8.45
N VAL A 157 17.38 -13.61 -7.91
CA VAL A 157 18.44 -12.70 -7.46
C VAL A 157 19.12 -13.25 -6.21
N THR A 158 20.40 -13.58 -6.29
CA THR A 158 21.18 -14.01 -5.11
C THR A 158 21.64 -12.82 -4.26
N PRO A 159 21.95 -13.01 -2.96
CA PRO A 159 22.46 -11.92 -2.13
C PRO A 159 23.70 -11.22 -2.69
N ASN A 160 24.62 -11.97 -3.31
CA ASN A 160 25.80 -11.40 -3.98
C ASN A 160 25.41 -10.57 -5.22
N SER A 161 24.41 -11.03 -5.99
CA SER A 161 23.89 -10.30 -7.14
C SER A 161 23.23 -8.99 -6.69
N LEU A 162 22.38 -9.04 -5.66
CA LEU A 162 21.75 -7.85 -5.09
C LEU A 162 22.80 -6.86 -4.57
N SER A 163 23.81 -7.34 -3.83
CA SER A 163 24.91 -6.50 -3.35
C SER A 163 25.64 -5.81 -4.50
N THR A 164 25.91 -6.53 -5.59
CA THR A 164 26.57 -5.96 -6.78
C THR A 164 25.67 -4.95 -7.50
N MET A 165 24.35 -5.17 -7.54
CA MET A 165 23.39 -4.21 -8.11
C MET A 165 23.35 -2.92 -7.29
N LEU A 166 23.30 -3.02 -5.96
CA LEU A 166 23.20 -1.87 -5.05
C LEU A 166 24.51 -1.06 -4.95
N THR A 167 25.66 -1.69 -5.20
CA THR A 167 27.00 -1.06 -5.11
C THR A 167 27.47 -0.39 -6.41
N ARG A 168 26.65 -0.38 -7.47
CA ARG A 168 26.96 0.36 -8.72
C ARG A 168 26.87 1.91 -8.57
N GLY A 169 26.57 2.42 -7.37
CA GLY A 169 26.58 3.85 -7.00
C GLY A 169 27.54 4.17 -5.85
N GLU A 170 27.39 5.33 -5.21
CA GLU A 170 28.18 5.71 -4.02
C GLU A 170 27.85 4.81 -2.81
N PHE A 171 28.87 4.49 -2.00
CA PHE A 171 28.73 3.70 -0.78
C PHE A 171 27.83 4.42 0.24
N ASP A 172 26.76 3.75 0.69
CA ASP A 172 25.80 4.24 1.67
C ASP A 172 25.50 3.13 2.70
N TYR A 173 25.49 3.46 4.00
CA TYR A 173 25.16 2.54 5.09
C TYR A 173 23.77 1.90 4.95
N SER A 174 22.83 2.57 4.27
CA SER A 174 21.51 2.01 3.98
C SER A 174 21.59 0.76 3.08
N ILE A 175 22.59 0.70 2.19
CA ILE A 175 22.82 -0.41 1.24
C ILE A 175 23.29 -1.68 1.98
N THR A 176 24.16 -1.51 2.98
CA THR A 176 24.63 -2.62 3.81
C THR A 176 23.48 -3.23 4.60
N GLY A 177 22.57 -2.40 5.13
CA GLY A 177 21.36 -2.86 5.81
C GLY A 177 20.43 -3.66 4.90
N VAL A 178 20.15 -3.17 3.67
CA VAL A 178 19.34 -3.89 2.69
C VAL A 178 19.94 -5.26 2.38
N THR A 179 21.24 -5.31 2.10
CA THR A 179 21.93 -6.55 1.69
C THR A 179 21.93 -7.60 2.81
N LEU A 180 22.21 -7.19 4.05
CA LEU A 180 22.17 -8.10 5.20
C LEU A 180 20.76 -8.64 5.46
N ASN A 181 19.75 -7.76 5.45
CA ASN A 181 18.36 -8.17 5.63
C ASN A 181 17.91 -9.14 4.52
N TYR A 182 18.31 -8.90 3.27
CA TYR A 182 18.00 -9.80 2.17
C TYR A 182 18.70 -11.16 2.32
N TYR A 183 19.96 -11.16 2.78
CA TYR A 183 20.71 -12.40 3.02
C TYR A 183 20.01 -13.28 4.08
N ASP A 184 19.53 -12.68 5.17
CA ASP A 184 18.79 -13.39 6.20
C ASP A 184 17.45 -13.91 5.69
N PHE A 185 16.70 -13.08 4.94
CA PHE A 185 15.46 -13.50 4.28
C PHE A 185 15.70 -14.66 3.30
N TYR A 186 16.71 -14.56 2.44
CA TYR A 186 17.06 -15.57 1.44
C TYR A 186 17.39 -16.92 2.07
N ARG A 187 18.14 -16.92 3.19
CA ARG A 187 18.46 -18.16 3.93
C ARG A 187 17.23 -18.79 4.58
N ALA A 188 16.27 -17.99 5.03
CA ALA A 188 15.07 -18.49 5.69
C ALA A 188 14.00 -19.04 4.71
N ASN A 189 14.10 -18.71 3.41
CA ASN A 189 13.11 -19.06 2.39
C ASN A 189 13.68 -19.91 1.24
N LYS A 190 14.81 -20.58 1.47
CA LYS A 190 15.42 -21.56 0.56
C LYS A 190 15.12 -22.98 1.03
#